data_AF-A0A6J8E5Y0-F1
#
_entry.id   AF-A0A6J8E5Y0-F1
#
_cell.length_a   1.000
_cell.length_b   1.000
_cell.length_c   1.000
_cell.angle_alpha   90.00
_cell.angle_beta   90.00
_cell.angle_gamma   90.00
#
_symmetry.space_group_name_H-M   'P 1'
#
loop_
_entity.id
_entity.type
_entity.pdbx_description
1 polymer ?
#
loop_
_entity_poly.entity_id
_entity_poly.type
_entity_poly.pdbx_seq_one_letter_code
_entity_poly.pdbx_strand_id
1 'polypeptide(L)'
;MDSEIESMCQLMTADRIKRLLNVLQGEQSEIISDEVDEQNQNKEKMASFSEVDEDVHGSGKPPKSLWLTNVEIYNAIGVKVPAERIEGIQRIREMWRLYMDNEEDRLSLLMTGVHLRGRQVPLYSQNPRNPGRLQENTIRIKVKNVPLSANDGQIHKTVTLQGCYIQGLFRKCLRINGKLTACQTGDRVVISKVLDKAVPRNLQIGTYMARIFHTG
;
A
#
# COMPACT_ATOMS: atom_id res chain seq x y z
N MET A 1 19.40 -25.84 -24.12
CA MET A 1 20.06 -24.52 -24.25
C MET A 1 19.01 -23.67 -24.95
N ASP A 2 18.15 -22.93 -24.26
CA ASP A 2 18.43 -22.05 -23.12
C ASP A 2 17.27 -21.98 -22.11
N SER A 3 17.67 -21.85 -20.85
CA SER A 3 16.86 -21.62 -19.66
C SER A 3 16.56 -20.13 -19.51
N GLU A 4 15.28 -19.74 -19.49
CA GLU A 4 14.86 -18.42 -18.98
C GLU A 4 14.20 -18.60 -17.61
N ILE A 5 14.94 -18.18 -16.58
CA ILE A 5 14.53 -18.14 -15.17
C ILE A 5 13.50 -17.02 -15.02
N GLU A 6 12.21 -17.36 -14.98
CA GLU A 6 11.14 -16.43 -14.59
C GLU A 6 11.14 -16.22 -13.07
N SER A 7 11.95 -15.27 -12.63
CA SER A 7 11.94 -14.76 -11.25
C SER A 7 10.62 -14.04 -10.95
N MET A 8 9.68 -14.75 -10.30
CA MET A 8 8.35 -14.24 -9.93
C MET A 8 8.27 -13.77 -8.48
N CYS A 9 7.80 -12.54 -8.30
CA CYS A 9 7.81 -11.85 -7.02
C CYS A 9 6.42 -11.73 -6.37
N GLN A 10 6.28 -12.23 -5.13
CA GLN A 10 5.07 -12.05 -4.30
C GLN A 10 5.07 -10.68 -3.57
N LEU A 11 3.97 -10.14 -3.02
CA LEU A 11 3.95 -8.81 -2.37
C LEU A 11 2.92 -8.73 -1.23
N MET A 12 3.33 -8.27 -0.04
CA MET A 12 2.46 -7.88 1.10
C MET A 12 2.41 -6.34 1.27
N THR A 13 1.30 -5.70 1.66
CA THR A 13 1.19 -4.22 1.76
C THR A 13 1.23 -3.66 3.19
N ALA A 14 2.04 -2.61 3.41
CA ALA A 14 2.21 -1.94 4.72
C ALA A 14 0.99 -1.14 5.23
N ASP A 15 0.12 -0.64 4.35
CA ASP A 15 -1.07 0.12 4.78
C ASP A 15 -2.10 -0.74 5.53
N ARG A 16 -2.11 -2.04 5.25
CA ARG A 16 -2.99 -3.00 5.94
C ARG A 16 -2.47 -3.30 7.35
N ILE A 17 -1.15 -3.28 7.54
CA ILE A 17 -0.49 -3.42 8.85
C ILE A 17 -0.77 -2.19 9.72
N LYS A 18 -0.79 -0.99 9.14
CA LYS A 18 -1.03 0.27 9.88
C LYS A 18 -2.47 0.40 10.38
N ARG A 19 -3.48 0.06 9.56
CA ARG A 19 -4.89 0.03 10.02
C ARG A 19 -5.13 -0.96 11.16
N LEU A 20 -4.37 -2.06 11.17
CA LEU A 20 -4.50 -3.12 12.15
C LEU A 20 -3.73 -2.88 13.46
N LEU A 21 -2.80 -1.91 13.49
CA LEU A 21 -2.12 -1.45 14.71
C LEU A 21 -3.00 -0.47 15.50
N ASN A 22 -3.79 0.36 14.83
CA ASN A 22 -4.70 1.30 15.49
C ASN A 22 -5.87 0.61 16.20
N VAL A 23 -6.33 -0.55 15.72
CA VAL A 23 -7.37 -1.35 16.40
C VAL A 23 -6.84 -1.94 17.72
N LEU A 24 -5.56 -2.35 17.76
CA LEU A 24 -4.93 -2.93 18.95
C LEU A 24 -4.65 -1.90 20.06
N GLN A 25 -4.55 -0.61 19.71
CA GLN A 25 -4.37 0.46 20.71
C GLN A 25 -5.69 0.94 21.31
N GLY A 26 -6.84 0.71 20.64
CA GLY A 26 -8.17 1.01 21.18
C GLY A 26 -8.73 -0.08 22.09
N GLU A 27 -8.31 -1.33 21.95
CA GLU A 27 -8.83 -2.46 22.74
C GLU A 27 -8.09 -2.67 24.08
N GLN A 28 -6.95 -2.01 24.31
CA GLN A 28 -6.21 -2.13 25.59
C GLN A 28 -6.69 -1.16 26.68
N SER A 29 -7.58 -0.22 26.39
CA SER A 29 -8.09 0.74 27.38
C SER A 29 -9.37 0.29 28.12
N GLU A 30 -9.97 -0.85 27.79
CA GLU A 30 -11.25 -1.30 28.39
C GLU A 30 -11.16 -2.53 29.31
N ILE A 31 -9.96 -3.07 29.62
CA ILE A 31 -9.85 -4.35 30.37
C ILE A 31 -9.06 -4.24 31.70
N ILE A 32 -8.76 -3.05 32.21
CA ILE A 32 -8.25 -2.91 33.59
C ILE A 32 -9.05 -1.84 34.34
N SER A 33 -10.33 -2.12 34.54
CA SER A 33 -11.11 -1.63 35.66
C SER A 33 -11.67 -2.85 36.34
N ASP A 34 -10.99 -3.29 37.41
CA ASP A 34 -11.63 -3.67 38.68
C ASP A 34 -10.54 -4.19 39.63
N GLU A 35 -10.48 -3.55 40.80
CA GLU A 35 -9.85 -3.96 42.06
C GLU A 35 -8.31 -3.99 42.13
N VAL A 36 -7.71 -2.94 42.72
CA VAL A 36 -7.11 -2.98 44.08
C VAL A 36 -6.86 -1.54 44.56
N ASP A 37 -7.71 -1.14 45.51
CA ASP A 37 -7.49 -0.31 46.71
C ASP A 37 -6.81 1.06 46.63
N GLU A 38 -7.68 2.05 46.82
CA GLU A 38 -7.48 3.28 47.60
C GLU A 38 -6.40 3.15 48.69
N GLN A 39 -5.27 3.82 48.50
CA GLN A 39 -4.64 4.64 49.54
C GLN A 39 -3.50 5.49 48.98
N ASN A 40 -3.49 6.76 49.40
CA ASN A 40 -2.47 7.80 49.21
C ASN A 40 -2.60 8.71 47.98
N GLN A 41 -3.64 9.55 48.05
CA GLN A 41 -3.55 10.93 47.57
C GLN A 41 -2.35 11.67 48.19
N ASN A 42 -1.81 12.60 47.39
CA ASN A 42 -0.97 13.73 47.77
C ASN A 42 0.50 13.46 48.09
N LYS A 43 1.31 13.50 47.03
CA LYS A 43 2.50 14.36 47.00
C LYS A 43 2.71 14.93 45.58
N GLU A 44 2.34 16.20 45.46
CA GLU A 44 3.02 17.25 44.68
C GLU A 44 3.25 16.97 43.18
N LYS A 45 2.36 17.49 42.31
CA LYS A 45 2.44 18.82 41.69
C LYS A 45 3.82 19.17 41.09
N MET A 46 3.78 19.32 39.77
CA MET A 46 4.58 20.22 38.92
C MET A 46 6.01 19.77 38.56
N ALA A 47 6.13 19.16 37.38
CA ALA A 47 6.97 19.67 36.30
C ALA A 47 6.54 19.06 34.95
N SER A 48 5.97 19.93 34.12
CA SER A 48 5.97 19.94 32.65
C SER A 48 6.46 18.69 31.89
N PHE A 49 5.68 18.20 30.92
CA PHE A 49 5.98 18.44 29.50
C PHE A 49 4.86 17.91 28.57
N SER A 50 4.35 18.84 27.77
CA SER A 50 3.70 18.73 26.46
C SER A 50 2.58 17.71 26.24
N GLU A 51 1.37 18.29 26.19
CA GLU A 51 0.25 18.01 25.28
C GLU A 51 0.56 16.99 24.17
N VAL A 52 -0.23 15.91 24.17
CA VAL A 52 -0.31 14.96 23.07
C VAL A 52 -1.26 15.58 22.04
N ASP A 53 -0.69 16.17 20.98
CA ASP A 53 -1.43 16.50 19.76
C ASP A 53 -1.90 15.20 19.10
N GLU A 54 -3.19 14.88 19.28
CA GLU A 54 -3.86 13.83 18.51
C GLU A 54 -4.12 14.33 17.08
N ASP A 55 -3.12 14.13 16.21
CA ASP A 55 -3.28 14.26 14.77
C ASP A 55 -4.18 13.13 14.23
N VAL A 56 -5.48 13.42 14.12
CA VAL A 56 -6.56 12.57 13.57
C VAL A 56 -6.30 12.11 12.12
N HIS A 57 -5.23 12.56 11.45
CA HIS A 57 -4.87 12.20 10.07
C HIS A 57 -3.44 11.64 9.95
N GLY A 58 -3.07 10.70 10.82
CA GLY A 58 -1.74 10.09 10.97
C GLY A 58 -0.99 9.74 9.67
N SER A 59 -0.22 10.70 9.16
CA SER A 59 0.83 10.57 8.15
C SER A 59 2.15 10.00 8.70
N GLY A 60 2.22 9.72 10.01
CA GLY A 60 3.39 9.14 10.65
C GLY A 60 3.66 7.71 10.18
N LYS A 61 4.81 7.45 9.57
CA LYS A 61 5.26 6.06 9.33
C LYS A 61 5.39 5.38 10.70
N PRO A 62 4.96 4.11 10.85
CA PRO A 62 5.12 3.42 12.12
C PRO A 62 6.61 3.40 12.52
N PRO A 63 6.92 3.47 13.83
CA PRO A 63 8.29 3.38 14.31
C PRO A 63 8.98 2.13 13.76
N LYS A 64 10.29 2.23 13.48
CA LYS A 64 11.07 1.17 12.81
C LYS A 64 11.00 -0.17 13.55
N SER A 65 10.82 -0.15 14.87
CA SER A 65 10.64 -1.35 15.71
C SER A 65 9.42 -2.18 15.32
N LEU A 66 8.38 -1.56 14.74
CA LEU A 66 7.17 -2.25 14.30
C LEU A 66 7.30 -2.82 12.88
N TRP A 67 8.39 -2.56 12.17
CA TRP A 67 8.55 -3.03 10.80
C TRP A 67 8.79 -4.54 10.80
N LEU A 68 8.18 -5.24 9.86
CA LEU A 68 8.53 -6.64 9.59
C LEU A 68 10.00 -6.69 9.15
N THR A 69 10.72 -7.69 9.67
CA THR A 69 12.09 -7.97 9.28
C THR A 69 12.12 -9.11 8.25
N ASN A 70 13.23 -9.22 7.52
CA ASN A 70 13.46 -10.36 6.62
C ASN A 70 13.47 -11.69 7.39
N VAL A 71 14.08 -11.72 8.58
CA VAL A 71 14.14 -12.91 9.45
C VAL A 71 12.75 -13.34 9.88
N GLU A 72 11.89 -12.39 10.27
CA GLU A 72 10.52 -12.70 10.69
C GLU A 72 9.71 -13.35 9.55
N ILE A 73 9.87 -12.83 8.33
CA ILE A 73 9.20 -13.38 7.15
C ILE A 73 9.77 -14.74 6.76
N TYR A 74 11.09 -14.88 6.80
CA TYR A 74 11.77 -16.14 6.56
C TYR A 74 11.26 -17.24 7.50
N ASN A 75 11.22 -16.96 8.80
CA ASN A 75 10.74 -17.91 9.80
C ASN A 75 9.25 -18.25 9.59
N ALA A 76 8.41 -17.26 9.26
CA ALA A 76 6.99 -17.50 9.02
C ALA A 76 6.71 -18.37 7.79
N ILE A 77 7.54 -18.25 6.75
CA ILE A 77 7.46 -19.09 5.54
C ILE A 77 8.06 -20.47 5.81
N GLY A 78 9.15 -20.53 6.57
CA GLY A 78 9.86 -21.76 6.96
C GLY A 78 9.00 -22.79 7.69
N VAL A 79 7.86 -22.37 8.26
CA VAL A 79 6.86 -23.29 8.84
C VAL A 79 6.22 -24.19 7.79
N LYS A 80 6.10 -23.70 6.54
CA LYS A 80 5.38 -24.39 5.46
C LYS A 80 6.28 -24.86 4.33
N VAL A 81 7.39 -24.15 4.09
CA VAL A 81 8.31 -24.42 2.99
C VAL A 81 9.70 -24.67 3.56
N PRO A 82 10.38 -25.75 3.15
CA PRO A 82 11.76 -26.01 3.57
C PRO A 82 12.70 -24.86 3.23
N ALA A 83 13.67 -24.61 4.11
CA ALA A 83 14.67 -23.55 3.96
C ALA A 83 15.40 -23.56 2.61
N GLU A 84 15.73 -24.76 2.11
CA GLU A 84 16.46 -24.99 0.85
C GLU A 84 15.70 -24.50 -0.39
N ARG A 85 14.37 -24.38 -0.27
CA ARG A 85 13.46 -24.01 -1.36
C ARG A 85 13.15 -22.51 -1.42
N ILE A 86 13.66 -21.73 -0.46
CA ILE A 86 13.46 -20.29 -0.38
C ILE A 86 14.69 -19.61 -0.99
N GLU A 87 14.59 -19.21 -2.26
CA GLU A 87 15.69 -18.56 -2.98
C GLU A 87 15.95 -17.12 -2.49
N GLY A 88 14.92 -16.42 -2.02
CA GLY A 88 15.09 -15.04 -1.61
C GLY A 88 13.87 -14.36 -1.02
N ILE A 89 14.15 -13.37 -0.17
CA ILE A 89 13.15 -12.50 0.46
C ILE A 89 13.62 -11.06 0.32
N GLN A 90 12.83 -10.23 -0.37
CA GLN A 90 13.23 -8.88 -0.73
C GLN A 90 12.13 -7.86 -0.44
N ARG A 91 12.48 -6.79 0.27
CA ARG A 91 11.57 -5.66 0.50
C ARG A 91 11.72 -4.60 -0.60
N ILE A 92 10.64 -4.29 -1.32
CA ILE A 92 10.57 -3.22 -2.32
C ILE A 92 9.32 -2.38 -2.08
N ARG A 93 9.50 -1.06 -1.88
CA ARG A 93 8.40 -0.08 -1.73
C ARG A 93 7.30 -0.56 -0.77
N GLU A 94 7.75 -0.94 0.44
CA GLU A 94 6.89 -1.41 1.53
C GLU A 94 6.17 -2.74 1.28
N MET A 95 6.66 -3.51 0.32
CA MET A 95 6.14 -4.84 0.01
C MET A 95 7.22 -5.90 -0.06
N TRP A 96 6.85 -7.13 0.24
CA TRP A 96 7.78 -8.26 0.37
C TRP A 96 7.65 -9.24 -0.77
N ARG A 97 8.74 -9.41 -1.52
CA ARG A 97 8.95 -10.37 -2.61
C ARG A 97 9.56 -11.64 -2.08
N LEU A 98 8.87 -12.74 -2.33
CA LEU A 98 9.29 -14.09 -2.01
C LEU A 98 9.63 -14.77 -3.33
N TYR A 99 10.81 -15.37 -3.38
CA TYR A 99 11.32 -16.17 -4.49
C TYR A 99 11.46 -17.61 -3.99
N MET A 100 10.91 -18.55 -4.75
CA MET A 100 10.90 -19.98 -4.44
C MET A 100 11.33 -20.74 -5.67
N ASP A 101 12.07 -21.81 -5.46
CA ASP A 101 12.54 -22.69 -6.53
C ASP A 101 11.40 -23.56 -7.09
N ASN A 102 10.43 -23.93 -6.24
CA ASN A 102 9.36 -24.86 -6.55
C ASN A 102 8.00 -24.17 -6.70
N GLU A 103 7.30 -24.51 -7.77
CA GLU A 103 5.96 -24.00 -8.06
C GLU A 103 4.88 -24.55 -7.11
N GLU A 104 5.02 -25.78 -6.63
CA GLU A 104 4.04 -26.38 -5.71
C GLU A 104 4.01 -25.65 -4.36
N ASP A 105 5.18 -25.37 -3.80
CA ASP A 105 5.35 -24.62 -2.56
C ASP A 105 4.84 -23.18 -2.70
N ARG A 106 5.11 -22.58 -3.87
CA ARG A 106 4.58 -21.28 -4.26
C ARG A 106 3.04 -21.27 -4.28
N LEU A 107 2.41 -22.26 -4.91
CA LEU A 107 0.96 -22.37 -4.98
C LEU A 107 0.34 -22.63 -3.60
N SER A 108 0.95 -23.52 -2.81
CA SER A 108 0.55 -23.80 -1.43
C SER A 108 0.51 -22.53 -0.58
N LEU A 109 1.53 -21.69 -0.69
CA LEU A 109 1.59 -20.41 0.01
C LEU A 109 0.61 -19.37 -0.53
N LEU A 110 0.33 -19.35 -1.83
CA LEU A 110 -0.70 -18.47 -2.41
C LEU A 110 -2.10 -18.83 -1.91
N MET A 111 -2.42 -20.11 -1.81
CA MET A 111 -3.73 -20.58 -1.34
C MET A 111 -3.90 -20.38 0.16
N THR A 112 -2.85 -20.65 0.95
CA THR A 112 -2.94 -20.68 2.41
C THR A 112 -2.47 -19.39 3.10
N GLY A 113 -1.74 -18.53 2.40
CA GLY A 113 -1.12 -17.33 2.98
C GLY A 113 -0.04 -17.63 4.03
N VAL A 114 0.48 -16.59 4.66
CA VAL A 114 1.54 -16.66 5.68
C VAL A 114 1.02 -16.13 7.00
N HIS A 115 1.28 -16.82 8.10
CA HIS A 115 0.93 -16.35 9.44
C HIS A 115 2.05 -15.45 9.98
N LEU A 116 1.75 -14.17 10.17
CA LEU A 116 2.67 -13.17 10.70
C LEU A 116 2.03 -12.45 11.87
N ARG A 117 2.70 -12.47 13.04
CA ARG A 117 2.23 -11.84 14.29
C ARG A 117 0.77 -12.19 14.63
N GLY A 118 0.44 -13.48 14.59
CA GLY A 118 -0.91 -13.97 14.91
C GLY A 118 -1.97 -13.68 13.85
N ARG A 119 -1.59 -13.18 12.66
CA ARG A 119 -2.54 -12.90 11.57
C ARG A 119 -2.18 -13.63 10.31
N GLN A 120 -3.19 -14.16 9.63
CA GLN A 120 -3.05 -14.73 8.31
C GLN A 120 -2.97 -13.60 7.27
N VAL A 121 -1.85 -13.53 6.55
CA VAL A 121 -1.62 -12.56 5.49
C VAL A 121 -1.76 -13.25 4.13
N PRO A 122 -2.68 -12.78 3.26
CA PRO A 122 -2.79 -13.32 1.91
C PRO A 122 -1.58 -12.92 1.06
N LEU A 123 -1.11 -13.88 0.26
CA LEU A 123 -0.08 -13.65 -0.75
C LEU A 123 -0.73 -13.48 -2.12
N TYR A 124 -0.05 -12.73 -2.99
CA TYR A 124 -0.51 -12.48 -4.35
C TYR A 124 0.55 -12.94 -5.34
N SER A 125 0.11 -13.63 -6.39
CA SER A 125 1.00 -14.12 -7.46
C SER A 125 1.61 -12.99 -8.29
N GLN A 126 0.95 -11.83 -8.30
CA GLN A 126 1.37 -10.63 -8.99
C GLN A 126 1.21 -9.42 -8.08
N ASN A 127 1.86 -8.31 -8.44
CA ASN A 127 1.76 -7.07 -7.69
C ASN A 127 0.29 -6.59 -7.60
N PRO A 128 -0.33 -6.58 -6.41
CA PRO A 128 -1.72 -6.15 -6.25
C PRO A 128 -1.90 -4.65 -6.52
N ARG A 129 -0.80 -3.88 -6.49
CA ARG A 129 -0.75 -2.46 -6.84
C ARG A 129 -0.33 -2.23 -8.30
N ASN A 130 -0.35 -3.25 -9.17
CA ASN A 130 -0.02 -3.06 -10.58
C ASN A 130 -1.14 -2.25 -11.26
N PRO A 131 -0.87 -1.01 -11.73
CA PRO A 131 -1.87 -0.19 -12.42
C PRO A 131 -2.25 -0.75 -13.82
N GLY A 132 -1.64 -1.86 -14.24
CA GLY A 132 -1.99 -2.60 -15.46
C GLY A 132 -3.10 -3.63 -15.29
N ARG A 133 -3.41 -4.07 -14.06
CA ARG A 133 -4.51 -4.99 -13.78
C ARG A 133 -5.61 -4.19 -13.09
N LEU A 134 -6.55 -3.68 -13.89
CA LEU A 134 -7.78 -3.10 -13.37
C LEU A 134 -8.48 -4.19 -12.54
N GLN A 135 -8.82 -3.90 -11.29
CA GLN A 135 -9.75 -4.74 -10.55
C GLN A 135 -11.07 -4.81 -11.34
N GLU A 136 -11.82 -5.90 -11.20
CA GLU A 136 -13.19 -5.98 -11.71
C GLU A 136 -13.93 -4.71 -11.27
N ASN A 137 -14.51 -4.00 -12.23
CA ASN A 137 -15.18 -2.70 -12.05
C ASN A 137 -14.28 -1.49 -11.77
N THR A 138 -13.06 -1.46 -12.31
CA THR A 138 -12.24 -0.25 -12.33
C THR A 138 -11.87 0.16 -13.75
N ILE A 139 -11.73 1.47 -13.96
CA ILE A 139 -11.29 2.05 -15.22
C ILE A 139 -10.01 2.87 -15.04
N ARG A 140 -9.28 3.02 -16.13
CA ARG A 140 -8.05 3.81 -16.18
C ARG A 140 -8.29 5.12 -16.90
N ILE A 141 -8.17 6.21 -16.16
CA ILE A 141 -8.27 7.56 -16.70
C ILE A 141 -6.84 8.11 -16.84
N LYS A 142 -6.43 8.42 -18.07
CA LYS A 142 -5.16 9.10 -18.38
C LYS A 142 -5.42 10.60 -18.44
N VAL A 143 -4.69 11.36 -17.64
CA VAL A 143 -4.71 12.83 -17.65
C VAL A 143 -3.43 13.30 -18.31
N LYS A 144 -3.57 14.09 -19.36
CA LYS A 144 -2.47 14.67 -20.14
C LYS A 144 -2.52 16.19 -20.11
N ASN A 145 -1.45 16.82 -20.58
CA ASN A 145 -1.29 18.28 -20.70
C ASN A 145 -1.33 19.02 -19.35
N VAL A 146 -0.82 18.37 -18.30
CA VAL A 146 -0.60 19.00 -17.00
C VAL A 146 0.89 18.92 -16.69
N PRO A 147 1.57 20.05 -16.37
CA PRO A 147 3.01 20.04 -16.15
C PRO A 147 3.38 19.28 -14.88
N LEU A 148 4.63 18.80 -14.81
CA LEU A 148 5.13 18.05 -13.65
C LEU A 148 5.12 18.85 -12.34
N SER A 149 5.23 20.16 -12.44
CA SER A 149 5.18 21.11 -11.33
C SER A 149 3.77 21.29 -10.75
N ALA A 150 2.72 20.90 -11.48
CA ALA A 150 1.36 20.99 -10.99
C ALA A 150 1.12 20.02 -9.83
N ASN A 151 0.29 20.45 -8.87
CA ASN A 151 -0.06 19.65 -7.71
C ASN A 151 -1.06 18.54 -8.09
N ASP A 152 -0.69 17.30 -7.81
CA ASP A 152 -1.52 16.11 -8.08
C ASP A 152 -2.85 16.14 -7.28
N GLY A 153 -2.90 16.86 -6.15
CA GLY A 153 -4.12 17.09 -5.38
C GLY A 153 -5.19 17.89 -6.13
N GLN A 154 -4.80 18.78 -7.05
CA GLN A 154 -5.77 19.48 -7.91
C GLN A 154 -6.40 18.52 -8.90
N ILE A 155 -5.61 17.60 -9.47
CA ILE A 155 -6.11 16.55 -10.37
C ILE A 155 -7.09 15.65 -9.62
N HIS A 156 -6.72 15.23 -8.40
CA HIS A 156 -7.58 14.42 -7.55
C HIS A 156 -8.93 15.13 -7.32
N LYS A 157 -8.91 16.38 -6.84
CA LYS A 157 -10.12 17.16 -6.57
C LYS A 157 -10.99 17.33 -7.81
N THR A 158 -10.42 17.77 -8.94
CA THR A 158 -11.20 18.03 -10.16
C THR A 158 -11.82 16.74 -10.72
N VAL A 159 -11.09 15.62 -10.71
CA VAL A 159 -11.61 14.34 -11.21
C VAL A 159 -12.70 13.78 -10.28
N THR A 160 -12.56 13.92 -8.96
CA THR A 160 -13.63 13.57 -8.00
C THR A 160 -14.88 14.42 -8.19
N LEU A 161 -14.75 15.70 -8.48
CA LEU A 161 -15.90 16.58 -8.78
C LEU A 161 -16.67 16.16 -10.05
N GLN A 162 -16.05 15.40 -10.95
CA GLN A 162 -16.72 14.80 -12.11
C GLN A 162 -17.42 13.47 -11.77
N GLY A 163 -17.53 13.11 -10.48
CA GLY A 163 -18.20 11.90 -10.01
C GLY A 163 -17.29 10.66 -9.98
N CYS A 164 -15.97 10.80 -10.15
CA CYS A 164 -15.06 9.67 -10.13
C CYS A 164 -14.69 9.26 -8.70
N TYR A 165 -14.81 7.97 -8.39
CA TYR A 165 -14.28 7.40 -7.15
C TYR A 165 -12.83 6.94 -7.33
N ILE A 166 -11.88 7.80 -6.94
CA ILE A 166 -10.45 7.58 -7.14
C ILE A 166 -9.92 6.56 -6.13
N GLN A 167 -9.38 5.45 -6.64
CA GLN A 167 -8.65 4.45 -5.84
C GLN A 167 -7.15 4.73 -5.80
N GLY A 168 -6.61 5.37 -6.83
CA GLY A 168 -5.20 5.71 -6.91
C GLY A 168 -4.87 6.70 -8.00
N LEU A 169 -3.84 7.51 -7.77
CA LEU A 169 -3.33 8.51 -8.69
C LEU A 169 -1.81 8.32 -8.81
N PHE A 170 -1.33 8.12 -10.04
CA PHE A 170 0.06 7.76 -10.31
C PHE A 170 0.66 8.61 -11.42
N ARG A 171 1.94 8.95 -11.26
CA ARG A 171 2.74 9.58 -12.32
C ARG A 171 3.25 8.51 -13.28
N LYS A 172 3.12 8.74 -14.59
CA LYS A 172 3.61 7.79 -15.60
C LYS A 172 5.10 8.02 -15.84
N CYS A 173 5.88 6.95 -15.73
CA CYS A 173 7.29 6.97 -16.09
C CYS A 173 7.52 6.50 -17.52
N LEU A 174 8.60 7.02 -18.12
CA LEU A 174 9.08 6.63 -19.43
C LEU A 174 9.55 5.17 -19.40
N ARG A 175 9.25 4.43 -20.47
CA ARG A 175 9.80 3.10 -20.70
C ARG A 175 10.75 3.16 -21.88
N ILE A 176 11.94 2.59 -21.71
CA ILE A 176 12.95 2.45 -22.76
C ILE A 176 13.27 0.96 -22.85
N ASN A 177 13.13 0.38 -24.05
CA ASN A 177 13.36 -1.06 -24.29
C ASN A 177 12.57 -1.96 -23.32
N GLY A 178 11.29 -1.64 -23.09
CA GLY A 178 10.42 -2.35 -22.15
C GLY A 178 10.69 -2.09 -20.66
N LYS A 179 11.88 -1.60 -20.30
CA LYS A 179 12.28 -1.31 -18.91
C LYS A 179 11.70 0.02 -18.44
N LEU A 180 11.17 0.04 -17.21
CA LEU A 180 10.64 1.25 -16.59
C LEU A 180 11.80 2.11 -16.07
N THR A 181 11.82 3.38 -16.46
CA THR A 181 12.83 4.35 -15.98
C THR A 181 12.28 5.16 -14.80
N ALA A 182 13.15 5.90 -14.11
CA ALA A 182 12.74 6.87 -13.10
C ALA A 182 12.20 8.19 -13.70
N CYS A 183 12.39 8.40 -15.01
CA CYS A 183 12.01 9.63 -15.70
C CYS A 183 10.48 9.73 -15.83
N GLN A 184 9.89 10.78 -15.28
CA GLN A 184 8.43 11.02 -15.34
C GLN A 184 8.07 11.76 -16.63
N THR A 185 6.98 11.33 -17.27
CA THR A 185 6.54 11.86 -18.59
C THR A 185 5.62 13.09 -18.51
N GLY A 186 5.24 13.52 -17.31
CA GLY A 186 4.19 14.54 -17.12
C GLY A 186 2.78 13.96 -17.06
N ASP A 187 2.51 12.89 -17.79
CA ASP A 187 1.21 12.20 -17.77
C ASP A 187 0.87 11.67 -16.36
N ARG A 188 -0.43 11.68 -16.05
CA ARG A 188 -0.98 11.02 -14.86
C ARG A 188 -1.96 9.92 -15.24
N VAL A 189 -2.05 8.95 -14.35
CA VAL A 189 -2.96 7.82 -14.44
C VAL A 189 -3.77 7.79 -13.17
N VAL A 190 -5.07 7.99 -13.31
CA VAL A 190 -6.06 7.83 -12.24
C VAL A 190 -6.71 6.46 -12.43
N ILE A 191 -6.76 5.68 -11.36
CA ILE A 191 -7.56 4.46 -11.27
C ILE A 191 -8.83 4.83 -10.52
N SER A 192 -9.96 4.66 -11.18
CA SER A 192 -11.29 4.95 -10.63
C SER A 192 -12.16 3.71 -10.73
N LYS A 193 -13.23 3.63 -9.93
CA LYS A 193 -14.34 2.71 -10.25
C LYS A 193 -14.95 3.06 -11.61
N VAL A 194 -15.66 2.11 -12.22
CA VAL A 194 -16.48 2.34 -13.43
C VAL A 194 -17.31 3.61 -13.23
N LEU A 195 -17.38 4.42 -14.28
CA LEU A 195 -18.10 5.67 -14.25
C LEU A 195 -19.51 5.46 -14.77
N ASP A 196 -20.48 6.04 -14.08
CA ASP A 196 -21.85 6.12 -14.58
C ASP A 196 -21.96 7.12 -15.74
N LYS A 197 -21.10 8.15 -15.73
CA LYS A 197 -21.06 9.21 -16.76
C LYS A 197 -19.64 9.42 -17.26
N ALA A 198 -19.48 9.52 -18.58
CA ALA A 198 -18.20 9.83 -19.20
C ALA A 198 -17.67 11.20 -18.74
N VAL A 199 -16.42 11.24 -18.29
CA VAL A 199 -15.72 12.49 -17.95
C VAL A 199 -15.46 13.30 -19.22
N PRO A 200 -15.65 14.63 -19.20
CA PRO A 200 -15.34 15.50 -20.32
C PRO A 200 -13.91 15.33 -20.84
N ARG A 201 -13.76 15.39 -22.16
CA ARG A 201 -12.48 15.18 -22.84
C ARG A 201 -11.42 16.22 -22.48
N ASN A 202 -11.86 17.45 -22.26
CA ASN A 202 -11.04 18.58 -21.85
C ASN A 202 -11.57 19.04 -20.49
N LEU A 203 -10.68 19.22 -19.52
CA LEU A 203 -11.05 19.56 -18.15
C LEU A 203 -10.05 20.58 -17.60
N GLN A 204 -10.57 21.66 -17.01
CA GLN A 204 -9.72 22.65 -16.36
C GLN A 204 -9.25 22.13 -15.00
N ILE A 205 -7.94 21.97 -14.84
CA ILE A 205 -7.29 21.55 -13.59
C ILE A 205 -6.39 22.70 -13.13
N GLY A 206 -6.86 23.44 -12.12
CA GLY A 206 -6.21 24.68 -11.71
C GLY A 206 -6.20 25.69 -12.88
N THR A 207 -5.01 26.08 -13.31
CA THR A 207 -4.79 26.99 -14.45
C THR A 207 -4.58 26.27 -15.78
N TYR A 208 -4.54 24.93 -15.79
CA TYR A 208 -4.19 24.14 -16.97
C TYR A 208 -5.41 23.49 -17.61
N MET A 209 -5.46 23.48 -18.94
CA MET A 209 -6.46 22.74 -19.69
C MET A 209 -5.95 21.31 -19.95
N ALA A 210 -6.42 20.36 -19.13
CA ALA A 210 -6.01 18.96 -19.20
C ALA A 210 -6.83 18.19 -20.25
N ARG A 211 -6.21 17.16 -20.86
CA ARG A 211 -6.90 16.21 -21.74
C ARG A 211 -7.08 14.87 -21.04
N ILE A 212 -8.33 14.43 -20.94
CA ILE A 212 -8.73 13.24 -20.20
C ILE A 212 -9.05 12.11 -21.18
N PHE A 213 -8.39 10.95 -21.05
CA PHE A 213 -8.65 9.75 -21.86
C PHE A 213 -9.08 8.64 -20.92
N HIS A 214 -10.23 8.04 -21.15
CA HIS A 214 -10.65 6.85 -20.43
C HIS A 214 -11.37 5.93 -21.40
N THR A 215 -11.38 4.65 -21.08
CA THR A 215 -12.22 3.65 -21.74
C THR A 215 -13.42 3.44 -20.81
N GLY A 216 -14.57 3.92 -21.25
CA GLY A 216 -15.87 3.70 -20.65
C GLY A 216 -16.81 3.19 -21.73
#